data_AF-A0A945V4X1-F1
#
_entry.id   AF-A0A945V4X1-F1
#
_cell.length_a   1.000
_cell.length_b   1.000
_cell.length_c   1.000
_cell.angle_alpha   90.00
_cell.angle_beta   90.00
_cell.angle_gamma   90.00
#
_symmetry.space_group_name_H-M   'P 1'
#
loop_
_entity.id
_entity.type
_entity.pdbx_description
1 polymer ?
#
loop_
_entity_poly.entity_id
_entity_poly.type
_entity_poly.pdbx_seq_one_letter_code
_entity_poly.pdbx_strand_id
1 'polypeptide(L)'
;MAVRQLIRDAFQCDELVHQFKILDVEDGLLTTGSEKEVSQNKLYTDMYITDEAKNRLDLTNKKIDRLGEDTDNDATYKIELEFLEKEKNQLLEFLTKWGPKDAF
;
A
#
# COMPACT_ATOMS: atom_id res chain seq x y z
N MET A 1 -14.35 17.36 10.86
CA MET A 1 -12.92 17.31 10.52
C MET A 1 -12.79 16.84 9.09
N ALA A 2 -12.04 17.57 8.26
CA ALA A 2 -11.71 17.12 6.92
C ALA A 2 -10.72 15.95 7.00
N VAL A 3 -10.83 14.98 6.09
CA VAL A 3 -9.82 13.93 5.95
C VAL A 3 -8.53 14.55 5.43
N ARG A 4 -7.39 14.19 6.04
CA ARG A 4 -6.04 14.55 5.59
C ARG A 4 -5.82 14.12 4.14
N GLN A 5 -5.24 14.99 3.31
CA GLN A 5 -5.04 14.68 1.88
C GLN A 5 -4.16 13.46 1.67
N LEU A 6 -3.12 13.27 2.48
CA LEU A 6 -2.29 12.06 2.44
C LEU A 6 -3.12 10.78 2.60
N ILE A 7 -4.12 10.77 3.49
CA ILE A 7 -4.99 9.61 3.67
C ILE A 7 -5.90 9.41 2.45
N ARG A 8 -6.42 10.49 1.84
CA ARG A 8 -7.20 10.38 0.60
C ARG A 8 -6.41 9.70 -0.51
N ASP A 9 -5.15 10.09 -0.65
CA ASP A 9 -4.25 9.54 -1.66
C ASP A 9 -3.87 8.10 -1.31
N ALA A 10 -3.65 7.78 -0.03
CA ALA A 10 -3.38 6.41 0.42
C ALA A 10 -4.54 5.46 0.10
N PHE A 11 -5.79 5.95 0.12
CA PHE A 11 -6.97 5.18 -0.27
C PHE A 11 -7.14 5.00 -1.78
N GLN A 12 -6.21 5.52 -2.60
CA GLN A 12 -6.08 5.18 -4.02
C GLN A 12 -5.05 4.07 -4.28
N CYS A 13 -4.33 3.60 -3.26
CA CYS A 13 -3.36 2.52 -3.34
C CYS A 13 -3.98 1.23 -2.82
N ASP A 14 -4.12 0.22 -3.68
CA ASP A 14 -4.83 -1.03 -3.35
C ASP A 14 -4.19 -1.73 -2.14
N GLU A 15 -2.85 -1.78 -2.09
CA GLU A 15 -2.12 -2.40 -0.98
C GLU A 15 -2.27 -1.67 0.37
N LEU A 16 -2.44 -0.34 0.37
CA LEU A 16 -2.70 0.43 1.60
C LEU A 16 -4.16 0.29 2.03
N VAL A 17 -5.09 0.24 1.09
CA VAL A 17 -6.50 -0.07 1.40
C VAL A 17 -6.62 -1.45 2.03
N HIS A 18 -5.90 -2.45 1.51
CA HIS A 18 -5.83 -3.78 2.10
C HIS A 18 -5.25 -3.73 3.52
N GLN A 19 -4.15 -2.99 3.73
CA GLN A 19 -3.59 -2.79 5.07
C GLN A 19 -4.63 -2.22 6.04
N PHE A 20 -5.30 -1.13 5.69
CA PHE A 20 -6.20 -0.44 6.62
C PHE A 20 -7.51 -1.19 6.85
N LYS A 21 -8.08 -1.84 5.83
CA LYS A 21 -9.42 -2.45 5.91
C LYS A 21 -9.40 -3.89 6.34
N ILE A 22 -8.29 -4.60 6.12
CA ILE A 22 -8.18 -6.02 6.41
C ILE A 22 -7.21 -6.20 7.57
N LEU A 23 -5.91 -5.97 7.34
CA LEU A 23 -4.87 -6.31 8.30
C LEU A 23 -5.02 -5.54 9.62
N ASP A 24 -5.12 -4.22 9.55
CA ASP A 24 -5.24 -3.37 10.74
C ASP A 24 -6.57 -3.58 11.49
N VAL A 25 -7.62 -4.03 10.80
CA VAL A 25 -8.90 -4.36 11.42
C VAL A 25 -8.83 -5.72 12.12
N GLU A 26 -8.25 -6.73 11.46
CA GLU A 26 -8.03 -8.06 12.03
C GLU A 26 -7.10 -8.01 13.24
N ASP A 27 -6.08 -7.15 13.19
CA ASP A 27 -5.14 -6.90 14.30
C ASP A 27 -5.73 -6.04 15.43
N GLY A 28 -6.94 -5.50 15.25
CA GLY A 28 -7.63 -4.66 16.24
C GLY A 28 -7.05 -3.25 16.40
N LEU A 29 -6.23 -2.78 15.45
CA LEU A 29 -5.70 -1.42 15.38
C LEU A 29 -6.76 -0.41 14.90
N LEU A 30 -7.66 -0.87 14.05
CA LEU A 30 -8.80 -0.13 13.53
C LEU A 30 -10.09 -0.93 13.74
N THR A 31 -11.21 -0.22 13.83
CA THR A 31 -12.55 -0.84 13.94
C THR A 31 -13.13 -1.14 12.56
N THR A 32 -12.92 -0.25 11.60
CA THR A 32 -13.53 -0.34 10.25
C THR A 32 -12.54 -0.15 9.10
N GLY A 33 -11.39 0.48 9.35
CA GLY A 33 -10.46 0.81 8.28
C GLY A 33 -10.95 1.92 7.36
N SER A 34 -11.92 2.72 7.80
CA SER A 34 -12.47 3.80 6.97
C SER A 34 -11.51 4.98 6.86
N GLU A 35 -11.55 5.69 5.73
CA GLU A 35 -10.70 6.86 5.46
C GLU A 35 -10.77 7.91 6.58
N LYS A 36 -11.97 8.12 7.14
CA LYS A 36 -12.18 9.02 8.27
C LYS A 36 -11.52 8.52 9.55
N GLU A 37 -11.64 7.23 9.85
CA GLU A 37 -11.05 6.61 11.03
C GLU A 37 -9.52 6.71 10.99
N VAL A 38 -8.91 6.28 9.88
CA VAL A 38 -7.46 6.36 9.65
C VAL A 38 -7.00 7.83 9.76
N SER A 39 -7.75 8.77 9.18
CA SER A 39 -7.39 10.19 9.26
C SER A 39 -7.46 10.78 10.66
N GLN A 40 -8.29 10.24 11.55
CA GLN A 40 -8.49 10.75 12.91
C GLN A 40 -7.67 9.97 13.96
N ASN A 41 -7.16 8.79 13.61
CA ASN A 41 -6.36 7.97 14.49
C ASN A 41 -4.94 8.57 14.66
N LYS A 42 -4.54 8.77 15.93
CA LYS A 42 -3.26 9.42 16.28
C LYS A 42 -2.04 8.56 15.97
N LEU A 43 -2.21 7.24 15.88
CA LEU A 43 -1.12 6.31 15.54
C LEU A 43 -0.76 6.39 14.05
N TYR A 44 -1.73 6.75 13.21
CA TYR A 44 -1.60 6.82 11.75
C TYR A 44 -1.01 8.16 11.32
N THR A 45 0.14 8.52 11.88
CA THR A 45 0.88 9.73 11.49
C THR A 45 1.30 9.67 10.02
N ASP A 46 1.58 10.83 9.41
CA ASP A 46 2.04 10.88 8.01
C ASP A 46 3.30 10.00 7.80
N MET A 47 4.22 10.01 8.78
CA MET A 47 5.41 9.15 8.79
C MET A 47 5.04 7.67 8.80
N TYR A 48 4.13 7.26 9.70
CA TYR A 48 3.66 5.88 9.78
C TYR A 48 3.09 5.40 8.44
N ILE A 49 2.23 6.20 7.80
CA ILE A 49 1.62 5.84 6.52
C ILE A 49 2.68 5.71 5.42
N THR A 50 3.65 6.63 5.37
CA THR A 50 4.71 6.55 4.35
C THR A 50 5.65 5.38 4.59
N ASP A 51 5.94 5.01 5.83
CA ASP A 51 6.77 3.84 6.13
C ASP A 51 6.02 2.54 5.84
N GLU A 52 4.71 2.50 6.11
CA GLU A 52 3.86 1.39 5.71
C GLU A 52 3.84 1.26 4.17
N ALA A 53 3.68 2.35 3.44
CA ALA A 53 3.73 2.32 1.98
C ALA A 53 5.08 1.78 1.44
N LYS A 54 6.22 2.10 2.09
CA LYS A 54 7.52 1.51 1.73
C LYS A 54 7.57 0.02 2.02
N ASN A 55 7.05 -0.41 3.18
CA ASN A 55 6.97 -1.81 3.54
C ASN A 55 6.13 -2.61 2.52
N ARG A 56 4.96 -2.10 2.16
CA ARG A 56 4.11 -2.70 1.12
C ARG A 56 4.82 -2.75 -0.23
N LEU A 57 5.57 -1.71 -0.62
CA LEU A 57 6.36 -1.71 -1.85
C LEU A 57 7.44 -2.79 -1.86
N ASP A 58 8.16 -2.97 -0.75
CA ASP A 58 9.15 -4.05 -0.61
C ASP A 58 8.51 -5.44 -0.72
N LEU A 59 7.35 -5.65 -0.09
CA LEU A 59 6.59 -6.89 -0.20
C LEU A 59 6.11 -7.14 -1.64
N THR A 60 5.58 -6.13 -2.33
CA THR A 60 5.17 -6.24 -3.73
C THR A 60 6.34 -6.58 -4.64
N ASN A 61 7.51 -5.95 -4.46
CA ASN A 61 8.71 -6.30 -5.22
C ASN A 61 9.12 -7.77 -4.98
N LYS A 62 9.11 -8.23 -3.72
CA LYS A 62 9.41 -9.65 -3.40
C LYS A 62 8.42 -10.62 -4.03
N LYS A 63 7.14 -10.26 -4.14
CA LYS A 63 6.13 -11.07 -4.84
C LYS A 63 6.45 -11.14 -6.34
N ILE A 64 6.80 -10.02 -6.97
CA ILE A 64 7.21 -9.96 -8.38
C ILE A 64 8.46 -10.82 -8.62
N ASP A 65 9.48 -10.68 -7.78
CA ASP A 65 10.72 -11.45 -7.88
C ASP A 65 10.45 -12.96 -7.79
N ARG A 66 9.64 -13.38 -6.81
CA ARG A 66 9.23 -14.78 -6.64
C ARG A 66 8.40 -15.28 -7.83
N LEU A 67 7.49 -14.46 -8.34
CA LEU A 67 6.68 -14.82 -9.50
C LEU A 67 7.60 -15.07 -10.71
N GLY A 68 8.60 -14.22 -10.93
CA GLY A 68 9.59 -14.38 -12.00
C GLY A 68 10.53 -15.58 -11.87
N GLU A 69 10.68 -16.16 -10.67
CA GLU A 69 11.38 -17.44 -10.45
C GLU A 69 10.52 -18.65 -10.89
N ASP A 70 9.21 -18.49 -10.97
CA ASP A 70 8.29 -19.54 -11.41
C ASP A 70 8.35 -19.71 -12.93
N THR A 71 8.67 -20.92 -13.40
CA THR A 71 9.03 -21.16 -14.81
C THR A 71 7.85 -21.27 -15.77
N ASP A 72 6.63 -21.39 -15.25
CA ASP A 72 5.41 -21.47 -16.08
C ASP A 72 4.86 -20.06 -16.37
N ASN A 73 5.39 -19.45 -17.43
CA ASN A 73 4.92 -18.17 -17.99
C ASN A 73 3.59 -18.34 -18.75
N ASP A 74 2.56 -18.76 -18.03
CA ASP A 74 1.21 -18.99 -18.52
C ASP A 74 0.35 -17.70 -18.48
N ALA A 75 -0.95 -17.83 -18.76
CA ALA A 75 -1.86 -16.69 -18.70
C ALA A 75 -2.08 -16.18 -17.26
N THR A 76 -1.98 -17.07 -16.26
CA THR A 76 -2.13 -16.75 -14.83
C THR A 76 -0.97 -15.89 -14.36
N TYR A 77 0.26 -16.29 -14.70
CA TYR A 77 1.49 -15.53 -14.44
C TYR A 77 1.38 -14.10 -14.95
N LYS A 78 0.91 -13.91 -16.20
CA LYS A 78 0.81 -12.56 -16.79
C LYS A 78 -0.20 -11.68 -16.08
N ILE A 79 -1.36 -12.23 -15.74
CA ILE A 79 -2.41 -11.51 -15.00
C ILE A 79 -1.91 -11.11 -13.62
N GLU A 80 -1.22 -12.02 -12.92
CA GLU A 80 -0.66 -11.74 -11.60
C GLU A 80 0.46 -10.69 -11.66
N LEU A 81 1.35 -10.78 -12.65
CA LEU A 81 2.41 -9.79 -12.85
C LEU A 81 1.83 -8.40 -13.14
N GLU A 82 0.88 -8.29 -14.07
CA GLU A 82 0.21 -7.01 -14.38
C GLU A 82 -0.46 -6.40 -13.15
N PHE A 83 -1.07 -7.24 -12.31
CA PHE A 83 -1.68 -6.80 -11.06
C PHE A 83 -0.62 -6.26 -10.07
N LEU A 84 0.45 -7.01 -9.84
CA LEU A 84 1.53 -6.60 -8.93
C LEU A 84 2.27 -5.35 -9.43
N GLU A 85 2.48 -5.20 -10.73
CA GLU A 85 3.07 -4.01 -11.34
C GLU A 85 2.18 -2.77 -11.15
N LYS A 86 0.86 -2.94 -11.27
CA LYS A 86 -0.10 -1.87 -10.97
C LYS A 86 0.00 -1.43 -9.51
N GLU A 87 -0.02 -2.37 -8.57
CA GLU A 87 0.12 -2.06 -7.13
C GLU A 87 1.44 -1.34 -6.82
N LYS A 88 2.53 -1.83 -7.39
CA LYS A 88 3.86 -1.20 -7.30
C LYS A 88 3.83 0.24 -7.78
N ASN A 89 3.22 0.50 -8.94
CA ASN A 89 3.15 1.85 -9.50
C ASN A 89 2.33 2.80 -8.61
N GLN A 90 1.18 2.35 -8.10
CA GLN A 90 0.39 3.15 -7.14
C GLN A 90 1.21 3.52 -5.89
N LEU A 91 1.98 2.58 -5.35
CA LEU A 91 2.83 2.81 -4.18
C LEU A 91 3.98 3.77 -4.49
N LEU A 92 4.62 3.64 -5.65
CA LEU A 92 5.68 4.55 -6.11
C LEU A 92 5.15 5.97 -6.32
N GLU A 93 3.98 6.14 -6.93
CA GLU A 93 3.35 7.46 -7.10
C GLU A 93 3.03 8.10 -5.75
N PHE A 94 2.47 7.32 -4.82
CA PHE A 94 2.18 7.77 -3.47
C PHE A 94 3.45 8.20 -2.73
N LEU A 95 4.51 7.38 -2.77
CA LEU A 95 5.78 7.64 -2.11
C LEU A 95 6.55 8.80 -2.75
N THR A 96 6.44 8.98 -4.07
CA THR A 96 7.02 10.15 -4.75
C THR A 96 6.36 11.45 -4.27
N LYS A 97 5.06 11.41 -3.99
CA LYS A 97 4.30 12.58 -3.54
C LYS A 97 4.48 12.87 -2.05
N TRP A 98 4.48 11.84 -1.20
CA TRP A 98 4.39 11.98 0.25
C TRP A 98 5.59 11.44 1.03
N GLY A 99 6.39 10.57 0.43
CA GLY A 99 7.56 9.96 1.06
C GLY A 99 8.73 10.95 1.25
N PRO A 100 9.74 10.55 2.04
CA PRO A 100 10.95 11.36 2.22
C PRO A 100 11.68 11.52 0.88
N LYS A 101 12.06 12.75 0.56
CA LYS A 101 12.63 13.14 -0.74
C LYS A 101 14.02 12.58 -1.01
N ASP A 102 14.67 12.04 0.02
CA ASP A 102 16.03 11.48 -0.05
C ASP A 102 16.04 9.95 -0.26
N ALA A 103 14.86 9.31 -0.40
CA ALA A 103 14.72 7.86 -0.40
C ALA A 103 14.56 7.20 -1.79
N PHE A 104 14.55 7.97 -2.87
CA PHE A 104 14.29 7.47 -4.24
C PHE A 104 15.16 8.17 -5.28
#